data_AF-A0A7V4Y6J7-F1
#
_entry.id   AF-A0A7V4Y6J7-F1
#
_cell.length_a   1.000
_cell.length_b   1.000
_cell.length_c   1.000
_cell.angle_alpha   90.00
_cell.angle_beta   90.00
_cell.angle_gamma   90.00
#
_symmetry.space_group_name_H-M   'P 1'
#
loop_
_entity.id
_entity.type
_entity.pdbx_description
1 polymer ?
#
loop_
_entity_poly.entity_id
_entity_poly.type
_entity_poly.pdbx_seq_one_letter_code
_entity_poly.pdbx_strand_id
1 'polypeptide(L)'
;MGLVWIDWVILIILMVAVISGFIKGLMRQLIFILFVLAGFIVAARYFSRLAPSLRPALANETWARFLSFLLIFAGFLLIGWLLSYLIFKLIKGPLRVLDIILGGLFGFVKGVLIASVFVLALLLFPVKEKDLIQSQLAYPCLSVSRLLIQLVPGELKTEFQEAYRQIRGGRQIRKV
;
A
#
# COMPACT_ATOMS: atom_id res chain seq x y z
N MET A 1 -20.00 -24.22 -3.99
CA MET A 1 -18.62 -23.79 -4.25
C MET A 1 -18.51 -22.38 -3.69
N GLY A 2 -18.22 -22.28 -2.39
CA GLY A 2 -18.29 -21.02 -1.67
C GLY A 2 -17.04 -20.19 -1.95
N LEU A 3 -17.23 -18.90 -2.24
CA LEU A 3 -16.18 -17.90 -2.15
C LEU A 3 -15.55 -18.02 -0.75
N VAL A 4 -14.25 -18.30 -0.67
CA VAL A 4 -13.54 -18.26 0.60
C VAL A 4 -13.69 -16.83 1.14
N TRP A 5 -13.91 -16.68 2.43
CA TRP A 5 -14.09 -15.38 3.09
C TRP A 5 -13.01 -14.35 2.71
N ILE A 6 -11.81 -14.83 2.36
CA ILE A 6 -10.69 -14.08 1.80
C ILE A 6 -11.03 -13.35 0.49
N ASP A 7 -11.79 -13.95 -0.43
CA ASP A 7 -12.18 -13.32 -1.69
C ASP A 7 -13.09 -12.11 -1.44
N TRP A 8 -13.99 -12.21 -0.46
CA TRP A 8 -14.84 -11.08 -0.03
C TRP A 8 -14.03 -9.97 0.62
N VAL A 9 -13.03 -10.30 1.44
CA VAL A 9 -12.14 -9.31 2.06
C VAL A 9 -11.35 -8.56 1.00
N ILE A 10 -10.77 -9.27 0.01
CA ILE A 10 -10.02 -8.63 -1.09
C ILE A 10 -10.94 -7.74 -1.92
N LEU A 11 -12.15 -8.21 -2.26
CA LEU A 11 -13.11 -7.44 -3.03
C LEU A 11 -13.51 -6.15 -2.30
N ILE A 12 -13.74 -6.22 -0.98
CA ILE A 12 -14.05 -5.05 -0.15
C ILE A 12 -12.87 -4.07 -0.13
N ILE A 13 -11.64 -4.55 0.09
CA ILE A 13 -10.45 -3.70 0.09
C ILE A 13 -10.30 -2.98 -1.25
N LEU A 14 -10.46 -3.71 -2.35
CA LEU A 14 -10.31 -3.17 -3.69
C LEU A 14 -11.41 -2.14 -3.99
N MET A 15 -12.66 -2.46 -3.66
CA MET A 15 -13.80 -1.54 -3.83
C MET A 15 -13.60 -0.26 -3.01
N VAL A 16 -13.19 -0.38 -1.74
CA VAL A 16 -12.90 0.78 -0.88
C VAL A 16 -11.75 1.60 -1.43
N ALA A 17 -10.69 0.98 -1.95
CA ALA A 17 -9.55 1.68 -2.51
C ALA A 17 -9.91 2.46 -3.79
N VAL A 18 -10.69 1.84 -4.69
CA VAL A 18 -11.18 2.47 -5.92
C VAL A 18 -12.08 3.66 -5.59
N ILE A 19 -13.09 3.45 -4.74
CA ILE A 19 -14.02 4.50 -4.31
C ILE A 19 -13.25 5.64 -3.62
N SER A 20 -12.32 5.31 -2.73
CA SER A 20 -11.46 6.31 -2.08
C SER A 20 -10.61 7.09 -3.08
N GLY A 21 -10.16 6.45 -4.16
CA GLY A 21 -9.42 7.09 -5.25
C GLY A 21 -10.27 8.09 -6.02
N PHE A 22 -11.50 7.71 -6.38
CA PHE A 22 -12.46 8.62 -7.02
C PHE A 22 -12.81 9.82 -6.14
N ILE A 23 -13.01 9.61 -4.82
CA ILE A 23 -13.36 10.71 -3.90
C ILE A 23 -12.19 11.68 -3.71
N LYS A 24 -10.95 11.18 -3.64
CA LYS A 24 -9.78 12.00 -3.34
C LYS A 24 -9.21 12.72 -4.57
N GLY A 25 -9.39 12.18 -5.77
CA GLY A 25 -8.77 12.70 -7.00
C GLY A 25 -7.28 12.32 -7.13
N LEU A 26 -6.72 12.43 -8.32
CA LEU A 26 -5.31 12.09 -8.60
C LEU A 26 -4.36 13.14 -7.99
N MET A 27 -4.61 14.42 -8.26
CA MET A 27 -3.72 15.52 -7.87
C MET A 27 -3.53 15.58 -6.37
N ARG A 28 -4.61 15.40 -5.60
CA ARG A 28 -4.54 15.36 -4.15
C ARG A 28 -3.60 14.25 -3.65
N GLN A 29 -3.67 13.08 -4.28
CA GLN A 29 -2.84 11.93 -3.92
C GLN A 29 -1.37 12.17 -4.29
N LEU A 30 -1.09 12.71 -5.49
CA LEU A 30 0.27 13.02 -5.91
C LEU A 30 0.93 14.08 -5.03
N ILE A 31 0.23 15.19 -4.75
CA ILE A 31 0.75 16.26 -3.90
C ILE A 31 1.03 15.72 -2.49
N PHE A 32 0.11 14.95 -1.91
CA PHE A 32 0.34 14.37 -0.59
C PHE A 32 1.56 13.43 -0.59
N ILE A 33 1.73 12.59 -1.61
CA ILE A 33 2.90 11.71 -1.76
C ILE A 33 4.19 12.55 -1.87
N LEU A 34 4.19 13.63 -2.65
CA LEU A 34 5.34 14.52 -2.77
C LEU A 34 5.72 15.14 -1.42
N PHE A 35 4.74 15.60 -0.63
CA PHE A 35 4.99 16.14 0.70
C PHE A 35 5.43 15.09 1.71
N VAL A 36 4.92 13.85 1.62
CA VAL A 36 5.40 12.73 2.43
C VAL A 36 6.87 12.46 2.12
N LEU A 37 7.25 12.37 0.84
CA LEU A 37 8.64 12.12 0.43
C LEU A 37 9.56 13.28 0.82
N ALA A 38 9.16 14.52 0.53
CA ALA A 38 9.91 15.71 0.90
C ALA A 38 10.06 15.82 2.42
N GLY A 39 8.99 15.61 3.17
CA GLY A 39 8.98 15.61 4.63
C GLY A 39 9.87 14.54 5.22
N PHE A 40 9.89 13.33 4.64
CA PHE A 40 10.79 12.26 5.07
C PHE A 40 12.26 12.65 4.86
N ILE A 41 12.62 13.17 3.68
CA ILE A 41 14.00 13.58 3.37
C ILE A 41 14.42 14.75 4.28
N VAL A 42 13.56 15.74 4.47
CA VAL A 42 13.85 16.90 5.33
C VAL A 42 13.96 16.46 6.78
N ALA A 43 13.02 15.65 7.29
CA ALA A 43 13.10 15.11 8.65
C ALA A 43 14.38 14.29 8.85
N ALA A 44 14.76 13.44 7.90
CA ALA A 44 15.98 12.63 7.94
C ALA A 44 17.27 13.47 7.90
N ARG A 45 17.24 14.70 7.36
CA ARG A 45 18.41 15.60 7.37
C ARG A 45 18.45 16.53 8.58
N TYR A 46 17.29 16.97 9.07
CA TYR A 46 17.17 18.02 10.07
C TYR A 46 16.85 17.52 11.48
N PHE A 47 16.60 16.22 11.69
CA PHE A 47 16.31 15.65 13.02
C PHE A 47 17.41 15.97 14.04
N SER A 48 18.69 15.91 13.64
CA SER A 48 19.82 16.20 14.53
C SER A 48 19.93 17.67 14.93
N ARG A 49 19.38 18.60 14.14
CA ARG A 49 19.38 20.04 14.45
C ARG A 49 18.28 20.43 15.42
N LEU A 50 17.15 19.71 15.41
CA LEU A 50 16.03 19.93 16.35
C LEU A 50 16.19 19.17 17.68
N ALA A 51 16.98 18.10 17.69
CA ALA A 51 17.21 17.30 18.89
C ALA A 51 17.69 18.09 20.13
N PRO A 52 18.58 19.10 20.03
CA PRO A 52 19.02 19.88 21.18
C PRO A 52 17.90 20.66 21.86
N SER A 53 16.92 21.16 21.11
CA SER A 53 15.78 21.92 21.64
C SER A 53 14.80 21.06 22.44
N LEU A 54 14.84 19.74 22.21
CA LEU A 54 13.97 18.75 22.88
C LEU A 54 14.69 18.02 24.03
N ARG A 55 16.00 18.19 24.20
CA ARG A 55 16.77 17.68 25.34
C ARG A 55 16.23 18.10 26.71
N PRO A 56 15.70 19.31 26.93
CA PRO A 56 15.17 19.69 28.25
C PRO A 56 13.94 18.86 28.67
N ALA A 57 13.17 18.37 27.70
CA ALA A 57 11.95 17.60 27.94
C ALA A 57 12.18 16.07 27.93
N LEU A 58 13.30 15.59 27.37
CA LEU A 58 13.59 14.18 27.16
C LEU A 58 15.00 13.84 27.61
N ALA A 59 15.13 13.09 28.70
CA ALA A 59 16.41 12.66 29.26
C ALA A 59 17.21 11.70 28.36
N ASN A 60 16.57 11.07 27.37
CA ASN A 60 17.19 10.08 26.48
C ASN A 60 17.34 10.64 25.05
N GLU A 61 18.59 10.71 24.57
CA GLU A 61 18.95 11.32 23.28
C GLU A 61 18.31 10.60 22.08
N THR A 62 18.12 9.27 22.16
CA THR A 62 17.46 8.49 21.11
C THR A 62 16.00 8.92 20.94
N TRP A 63 15.29 9.13 22.06
CA TRP A 63 13.91 9.60 22.05
C TRP A 63 13.79 11.05 21.57
N ALA A 64 14.73 11.92 21.96
CA ALA A 64 14.76 13.30 21.47
C ALA A 64 14.95 13.39 19.95
N ARG A 65 15.84 12.57 19.38
CA ARG A 65 16.05 12.48 17.91
C ARG A 65 14.83 11.94 17.19
N PHE A 66 14.23 10.87 17.72
CA PHE A 66 13.01 10.30 17.16
C PHE A 66 11.84 11.30 17.16
N LEU A 67 11.64 12.00 18.28
CA LEU A 67 10.57 13.00 18.38
C LEU A 67 10.83 14.21 17.48
N SER A 68 12.10 14.63 17.32
CA SER A 68 12.49 15.68 16.38
C SER A 68 12.15 15.31 14.94
N PHE A 69 12.50 14.09 14.53
CA PHE A 69 12.15 13.55 13.23
C PHE A 69 10.63 13.54 13.04
N LEU A 70 9.90 13.03 14.03
CA LEU A 70 8.45 12.90 13.97
C LEU A 70 7.76 14.27 13.88
N LEU A 71 8.22 15.28 14.62
CA LEU A 71 7.68 16.64 14.58
C LEU A 71 7.88 17.30 13.22
N ILE A 72 9.08 17.21 12.65
CA ILE A 72 9.36 17.76 11.31
C ILE A 72 8.49 17.04 10.27
N PHE A 73 8.46 15.71 10.31
CA PHE A 73 7.68 14.91 9.39
C PHE A 73 6.19 15.22 9.49
N ALA A 74 5.64 15.29 10.71
CA ALA A 74 4.25 15.65 10.96
C ALA A 74 3.91 17.04 10.43
N GLY A 75 4.80 18.03 10.60
CA GLY A 75 4.64 19.35 10.00
C GLY A 75 4.48 19.31 8.48
N PHE A 76 5.33 18.55 7.79
CA PHE A 76 5.22 18.36 6.35
C PHE A 76 3.95 17.60 5.93
N LEU A 77 3.54 16.59 6.70
CA LEU A 77 2.27 15.88 6.45
C LEU A 77 1.07 16.81 6.55
N LEU A 78 1.03 17.66 7.58
CA LEU A 78 -0.04 18.63 7.78
C LEU A 78 -0.09 19.65 6.63
N ILE A 79 1.06 20.21 6.25
CA ILE A 79 1.15 21.15 5.13
C ILE A 79 0.73 20.45 3.83
N GLY A 80 1.24 19.25 3.56
CA GLY A 80 0.88 18.48 2.37
C GLY A 80 -0.60 18.15 2.30
N TRP A 81 -1.21 17.78 3.43
CA TRP A 81 -2.65 17.53 3.51
C TRP A 81 -3.48 18.78 3.24
N LEU A 82 -3.11 19.91 3.84
CA LEU A 82 -3.79 21.18 3.64
C LEU A 82 -3.65 21.68 2.20
N LEU A 83 -2.44 21.64 1.65
CA LEU A 83 -2.15 22.14 0.30
C LEU A 83 -2.80 21.26 -0.76
N SER A 84 -2.76 19.94 -0.59
CA SER A 84 -3.44 19.00 -1.50
C SER A 84 -4.97 19.20 -1.47
N TYR A 85 -5.56 19.50 -0.32
CA TYR A 85 -6.98 19.84 -0.21
C TYR A 85 -7.30 21.17 -0.92
N LEU A 86 -6.46 22.19 -0.74
CA LEU A 86 -6.67 23.49 -1.36
C LEU A 86 -6.58 23.41 -2.89
N ILE A 87 -5.57 22.72 -3.42
CA ILE A 87 -5.40 22.53 -4.87
C ILE A 87 -6.58 21.77 -5.46
N PHE A 88 -7.07 20.72 -4.79
CA PHE A 88 -8.27 20.01 -5.23
C PHE A 88 -9.49 20.92 -5.36
N LYS A 89 -9.64 21.91 -4.47
CA LYS A 89 -10.73 22.91 -4.52
C LYS A 89 -10.55 23.93 -5.66
N LEU A 90 -9.32 24.18 -6.09
CA LEU A 90 -9.00 25.09 -7.20
C LEU A 90 -9.28 24.46 -8.58
N ILE A 91 -9.20 23.13 -8.70
CA ILE A 91 -9.52 22.43 -9.94
C ILE A 91 -11.04 22.50 -10.18
N LYS A 92 -11.44 23.25 -11.21
CA LYS A 92 -12.83 23.43 -11.63
C LYS A 92 -13.03 23.01 -13.09
N GLY A 93 -14.29 22.74 -13.45
CA GLY A 93 -14.67 22.40 -14.84
C GLY A 93 -14.30 20.96 -15.25
N PRO A 94 -14.10 20.69 -16.56
CA PRO A 94 -13.90 19.33 -17.09
C PRO A 94 -12.60 18.66 -16.58
N LEU A 95 -11.60 19.45 -16.21
CA LEU A 95 -10.35 18.98 -15.59
C LEU A 95 -10.60 18.27 -14.25
N ARG A 96 -11.66 18.66 -13.51
CA ARG A 96 -12.03 17.99 -12.25
C ARG A 96 -12.54 16.58 -12.49
N VAL A 97 -13.32 16.37 -13.55
CA VAL A 97 -13.83 15.04 -13.92
C VAL A 97 -12.66 14.14 -14.33
N LEU A 98 -11.71 14.67 -15.12
CA LEU A 98 -10.48 13.95 -15.48
C LEU A 98 -9.66 13.57 -14.24
N ASP A 99 -9.47 14.51 -13.29
CA ASP A 99 -8.75 14.27 -12.03
C ASP A 99 -9.40 13.16 -11.18
N ILE A 100 -10.73 13.12 -11.13
CA ILE A 100 -11.51 12.10 -10.43
C ILE A 100 -11.36 10.73 -11.09
N ILE A 101 -11.45 10.65 -12.43
CA ILE A 101 -11.29 9.39 -13.17
C ILE A 101 -9.87 8.84 -13.01
N LEU A 102 -8.86 9.69 -13.20
CA LEU A 102 -7.47 9.31 -13.00
C LEU A 102 -7.18 8.97 -11.53
N GLY A 103 -7.84 9.64 -10.59
CA GLY A 103 -7.77 9.35 -9.17
C GLY A 103 -8.34 7.97 -8.82
N GLY A 104 -9.43 7.56 -9.48
CA GLY A 104 -9.98 6.21 -9.40
C GLY A 104 -9.02 5.16 -9.95
N LEU A 105 -8.40 5.41 -11.10
CA LEU A 105 -7.39 4.51 -11.69
C LEU A 105 -6.15 4.37 -10.78
N PHE A 106 -5.65 5.47 -10.24
CA PHE A 106 -4.53 5.44 -9.28
C PHE A 106 -4.92 4.75 -7.97
N GLY A 107 -6.16 4.96 -7.51
CA GLY A 107 -6.75 4.26 -6.36
C GLY A 107 -6.86 2.76 -6.59
N PHE A 108 -7.21 2.33 -7.81
CA PHE A 108 -7.21 0.93 -8.21
C PHE A 108 -5.80 0.32 -8.12
N VAL A 109 -4.80 0.97 -8.73
CA VAL A 109 -3.39 0.50 -8.67
C VAL A 109 -2.92 0.38 -7.22
N LYS A 110 -3.19 1.39 -6.40
CA LYS A 110 -2.87 1.37 -4.96
C LYS A 110 -3.64 0.28 -4.21
N GLY A 111 -4.92 0.10 -4.54
CA GLY A 111 -5.77 -0.94 -3.97
C GLY A 111 -5.25 -2.34 -4.26
N VAL A 112 -4.85 -2.61 -5.50
CA VAL A 112 -4.20 -3.86 -5.91
C VAL A 112 -2.90 -4.06 -5.14
N LEU A 113 -2.09 -3.01 -4.99
CA LEU A 113 -0.82 -3.08 -4.24
C LEU A 113 -1.06 -3.41 -2.75
N ILE A 114 -2.02 -2.73 -2.10
CA ILE A 114 -2.40 -2.98 -0.70
C ILE A 114 -2.97 -4.40 -0.53
N ALA A 115 -3.87 -4.82 -1.42
CA ALA A 115 -4.44 -6.16 -1.40
C ALA A 115 -3.36 -7.23 -1.56
N SER A 116 -2.36 -7.00 -2.42
CA SER A 116 -1.23 -7.92 -2.63
C SER A 116 -0.38 -8.06 -1.35
N VAL A 117 -0.07 -6.95 -0.68
CA VAL A 117 0.66 -6.97 0.60
C VAL A 117 -0.16 -7.68 1.69
N PHE A 118 -1.47 -7.48 1.72
CA PHE A 118 -2.35 -8.13 2.68
C PHE A 118 -2.41 -9.65 2.49
N VAL A 119 -2.50 -10.12 1.25
CA VAL A 119 -2.46 -11.55 0.91
C VAL A 119 -1.10 -12.15 1.28
N LEU A 120 0.01 -11.44 1.01
CA LEU A 120 1.34 -11.89 1.41
C LEU A 120 1.48 -12.01 2.94
N ALA A 121 0.96 -11.02 3.68
CA ALA A 121 0.93 -11.06 5.14
C ALA A 121 0.11 -12.27 5.66
N LEU A 122 -1.05 -12.55 5.07
CA LEU A 122 -1.84 -13.74 5.42
C LEU A 122 -1.14 -15.07 5.13
N LEU A 123 -0.23 -15.09 4.15
CA LEU A 123 0.59 -16.28 3.84
C LEU A 123 1.71 -16.48 4.87
N LEU A 124 2.35 -15.38 5.28
CA LEU A 124 3.47 -15.36 6.23
C LEU A 124 3.02 -15.58 7.69
N PHE A 125 1.80 -15.16 8.02
CA PHE A 125 1.18 -15.43 9.31
C PHE A 125 0.17 -16.58 9.13
N PRO A 126 0.55 -17.85 9.37
CA PRO A 126 -0.28 -19.01 9.06
C PRO A 126 -1.50 -19.04 9.99
N VAL A 127 -2.56 -18.35 9.58
CA VAL A 127 -3.89 -18.55 10.13
C VAL A 127 -4.49 -19.77 9.42
N LYS A 128 -4.20 -20.96 9.97
CA LYS A 128 -4.78 -22.28 9.68
C LYS A 128 -4.92 -22.67 8.19
N GLU A 129 -4.02 -23.55 7.77
CA GLU A 129 -3.79 -24.19 6.45
C GLU A 129 -4.98 -24.79 5.66
N LYS A 130 -6.25 -24.66 6.06
CA LYS A 130 -7.35 -25.43 5.45
C LYS A 130 -8.22 -24.69 4.42
N ASP A 131 -8.10 -23.37 4.30
CA ASP A 131 -8.96 -22.56 3.42
C ASP A 131 -8.30 -22.15 2.09
N LEU A 132 -6.98 -22.33 1.93
CA LEU A 132 -6.21 -21.82 0.79
C LEU A 132 -6.43 -22.60 -0.52
N ILE A 133 -6.98 -23.82 -0.47
CA ILE A 133 -7.00 -24.74 -1.63
C ILE A 133 -8.26 -24.57 -2.52
N GLN A 134 -9.26 -23.78 -2.10
CA GLN A 134 -10.58 -23.75 -2.76
C GLN A 134 -10.95 -22.50 -3.57
N SER A 135 -10.19 -21.40 -3.53
CA SER A 135 -10.64 -20.15 -4.18
C SER A 135 -10.30 -20.05 -5.67
N GLN A 136 -11.37 -19.98 -6.49
CA GLN A 136 -11.31 -19.84 -7.95
C GLN A 136 -10.83 -18.46 -8.42
N LEU A 137 -10.76 -17.45 -7.54
CA LEU A 137 -10.34 -16.08 -7.86
C LEU A 137 -8.85 -15.80 -7.60
N ALA A 138 -8.10 -16.76 -7.05
CA ALA A 138 -6.64 -16.64 -6.93
C ALA A 138 -5.94 -16.67 -8.30
N TYR A 139 -6.57 -17.29 -9.31
CA TYR A 139 -5.95 -17.57 -10.61
C TYR A 139 -5.71 -16.32 -11.50
N PRO A 140 -6.62 -15.33 -11.57
CA PRO A 140 -6.36 -14.10 -12.34
C PRO A 140 -5.34 -13.16 -11.66
N CYS A 141 -5.31 -13.11 -10.32
CA CYS A 141 -4.32 -12.34 -9.56
C CYS A 141 -2.88 -12.85 -9.74
N LEU A 142 -2.70 -14.16 -9.99
CA LEU A 142 -1.40 -14.76 -10.31
C LEU A 142 -0.85 -14.35 -11.69
N SER A 143 -1.68 -13.84 -12.59
CA SER A 143 -1.20 -13.30 -13.88
C SER A 143 -0.63 -11.89 -13.72
N VAL A 144 -1.14 -11.10 -12.78
CA VAL A 144 -0.60 -9.77 -12.44
C VAL A 144 0.66 -9.89 -11.59
N SER A 145 0.75 -10.91 -10.72
CA SER A 145 1.96 -11.16 -9.91
C SER A 145 3.18 -11.51 -10.78
N ARG A 146 3.00 -12.13 -11.96
CA ARG A 146 4.09 -12.35 -12.93
C ARG A 146 4.74 -11.06 -13.44
N LEU A 147 3.98 -9.98 -13.58
CA LEU A 147 4.51 -8.67 -13.97
C LEU A 147 5.25 -7.98 -12.81
N LEU A 148 4.80 -8.21 -11.57
CA LEU A 148 5.46 -7.69 -10.37
C LEU A 148 6.77 -8.44 -10.04
N ILE A 149 6.92 -9.72 -10.42
CA ILE A 149 8.13 -10.54 -10.18
C ILE A 149 9.39 -10.01 -10.90
N GLN A 150 9.26 -9.21 -11.96
CA GLN A 150 10.44 -8.59 -12.60
C GLN A 150 11.02 -7.41 -11.82
N LEU A 151 10.29 -6.87 -10.83
CA LEU A 151 10.68 -5.73 -10.01
C LEU A 151 11.11 -6.11 -8.58
N VAL A 152 11.03 -7.40 -8.21
CA VAL A 152 11.25 -7.88 -6.84
C VAL A 152 12.50 -8.79 -6.74
N PRO A 153 13.38 -8.59 -5.73
CA PRO A 153 14.64 -9.34 -5.57
C PRO A 153 14.43 -10.82 -5.21
N GLY A 154 15.43 -11.65 -5.55
CA GLY A 154 15.31 -13.08 -5.85
C GLY A 154 14.88 -14.06 -4.74
N GLU A 155 14.78 -13.64 -3.48
CA GLU A 155 14.47 -14.54 -2.34
C GLU A 155 13.00 -15.00 -2.32
N LEU A 156 12.07 -14.19 -2.85
CA LEU A 156 10.65 -14.54 -2.96
C LEU A 156 10.33 -15.52 -4.11
N LYS A 157 11.31 -15.86 -4.96
CA LYS A 157 11.10 -16.78 -6.09
C LYS A 157 10.96 -18.24 -5.64
N THR A 158 11.65 -18.62 -4.57
CA THR A 158 11.78 -20.04 -4.16
C THR A 158 10.55 -20.52 -3.40
N GLU A 159 10.08 -19.76 -2.40
CA GLU A 159 8.81 -20.06 -1.70
C GLU A 159 7.60 -20.03 -2.64
N PHE A 160 7.59 -19.10 -3.61
CA PHE A 160 6.52 -19.04 -4.60
C PHE A 160 6.57 -20.20 -5.61
N GLN A 161 7.76 -20.68 -6.00
CA GLN A 161 7.90 -21.86 -6.87
C GLN A 161 7.47 -23.16 -6.21
N GLU A 162 7.72 -23.31 -4.91
CA GLU A 162 7.28 -24.48 -4.13
C GLU A 162 5.76 -24.50 -3.95
N ALA A 163 5.17 -23.36 -3.59
CA ALA A 163 3.72 -23.19 -3.53
C ALA A 163 3.04 -23.46 -4.89
N TYR A 164 3.64 -22.98 -5.99
CA TYR A 164 3.13 -23.20 -7.35
C TYR A 164 3.23 -24.68 -7.79
N ARG A 165 4.31 -25.39 -7.42
CA ARG A 165 4.48 -26.81 -7.72
C ARG A 165 3.50 -27.69 -6.95
N GLN A 166 3.22 -27.39 -5.68
CA GLN A 166 2.23 -28.13 -4.89
C GLN A 166 0.81 -28.00 -5.46
N ILE A 167 0.43 -26.79 -5.91
CA ILE A 167 -0.88 -26.53 -6.52
C ILE A 167 -1.02 -27.21 -7.90
N ARG A 168 0.06 -27.29 -8.69
CA ARG A 168 0.05 -27.95 -10.01
C ARG A 168 0.17 -29.48 -9.91
N GLY A 169 0.93 -30.00 -8.95
CA GLY A 169 1.13 -31.45 -8.72
C GLY A 169 -0.13 -32.15 -8.21
N GLY A 170 -0.92 -31.49 -7.36
CA GLY A 170 -2.18 -32.05 -6.84
C GLY A 170 -3.27 -32.28 -7.90
N ARG A 171 -3.14 -31.73 -9.11
CA ARG A 171 -4.11 -31.90 -10.20
C ARG A 171 -3.80 -33.09 -11.13
N GLN A 172 -2.61 -33.70 -11.06
CA GLN A 172 -2.33 -34.91 -11.86
C GLN A 172 -2.85 -36.21 -11.23
N ILE A 173 -2.95 -36.29 -9.89
CA ILE A 173 -3.39 -37.53 -9.20
C ILE A 173 -4.91 -37.77 -9.35
N ARG A 174 -5.70 -36.72 -9.63
CA ARG A 174 -7.17 -36.81 -9.72
C ARG A 174 -7.71 -37.08 -11.14
N LYS A 175 -6.85 -37.43 -12.09
CA LYS A 175 -7.20 -37.68 -13.49
C LYS A 175 -6.90 -39.11 -14.00
N VAL A 176 -6.66 -40.07 -13.11
CA VAL A 176 -6.61 -41.51 -13.45
C VAL A 176 -7.69 -42.23 -12.67
#